data_AF-A0AAD1W1N0-F1
#
_entry.id   AF-A0AAD1W1N0-F1
#
_cell.length_a   1.000
_cell.length_b   1.000
_cell.length_c   1.000
_cell.angle_alpha   90.00
_cell.angle_beta   90.00
_cell.angle_gamma   90.00
#
_symmetry.space_group_name_H-M   'P 1'
#
loop_
_entity.id
_entity.type
_entity.pdbx_description
1 polymer ?
#
loop_
_entity_poly.entity_id
_entity_poly.type
_entity_poly.pdbx_seq_one_letter_code
_entity_poly.pdbx_strand_id
1 'polypeptide(L)'
;MLTANPSEKVDFIRAPPAERFVDVPSGVKFPVCPKQPVQFCTTKLSEKLYKPSPSFDLEDPYCRLMRTTYNNLHDPYLKEYYQSKVPRQRIRQQGFITSDDKVG
;
A
#
# COMPACT_ATOMS: atom_id res chain seq x y z
N MET A 1 -48.07 26.17 2.75
CA MET A 1 -46.88 26.29 1.87
C MET A 1 -45.69 26.60 2.75
N LEU A 2 -44.76 25.65 2.92
CA LEU A 2 -43.47 25.86 3.59
C LEU A 2 -42.41 25.31 2.64
N THR A 3 -41.47 26.18 2.28
CA THR A 3 -40.49 26.04 1.21
C THR A 3 -39.37 25.06 1.58
N ALA A 4 -38.99 24.20 0.65
CA ALA A 4 -37.83 23.32 0.77
C ALA A 4 -36.53 24.13 0.80
N ASN A 5 -35.64 23.83 1.76
CA ASN A 5 -34.29 24.39 1.83
C ASN A 5 -33.45 23.87 0.64
N PRO A 6 -32.65 24.72 -0.03
CA PRO A 6 -31.78 24.26 -1.10
C PRO A 6 -30.62 23.46 -0.54
N SER A 7 -30.35 22.29 -1.14
CA SER A 7 -29.23 21.43 -0.79
C SER A 7 -27.90 22.18 -0.99
N GLU A 8 -27.16 22.36 0.11
CA GLU A 8 -25.77 22.81 0.06
C GLU A 8 -24.95 21.86 -0.80
N LYS A 9 -24.42 22.37 -1.92
CA LYS A 9 -23.38 21.67 -2.68
C LYS A 9 -22.10 21.75 -1.85
N VAL A 10 -21.70 20.62 -1.29
CA VAL A 10 -20.36 20.47 -0.72
C VAL A 10 -19.38 20.43 -1.90
N ASP A 11 -18.67 21.52 -2.12
CA ASP A 11 -17.61 21.57 -3.11
C ASP A 11 -16.49 20.61 -2.69
N PHE A 12 -16.35 19.53 -3.44
CA PHE A 12 -15.22 18.62 -3.29
C PHE A 12 -13.94 19.40 -3.60
N ILE A 13 -13.15 19.66 -2.56
CA ILE A 13 -11.85 20.32 -2.66
C ILE A 13 -11.00 19.51 -3.65
N ARG A 14 -10.70 20.12 -4.80
CA ARG A 14 -9.76 19.60 -5.79
C ARG A 14 -8.43 19.33 -5.08
N ALA A 15 -7.95 18.09 -5.14
CA ALA A 15 -6.69 17.72 -4.54
C ALA A 15 -5.59 18.69 -5.01
N PRO A 16 -4.85 19.34 -4.09
CA PRO A 16 -3.81 20.27 -4.47
C PRO A 16 -2.67 19.52 -5.19
N PRO A 17 -1.89 20.22 -6.05
CA PRO A 17 -0.68 19.66 -6.65
C PRO A 17 0.26 19.11 -5.57
N ALA A 18 1.03 18.07 -5.92
CA ALA A 18 1.90 17.30 -5.01
C ALA A 18 2.91 18.15 -4.19
N GLU A 19 3.13 19.40 -4.57
CA GLU A 19 4.04 20.35 -3.92
C GLU A 19 3.54 20.92 -2.58
N ARG A 20 2.29 20.67 -2.16
CA ARG A 20 1.70 21.24 -0.92
C ARG A 20 1.59 20.26 0.26
N PHE A 21 2.29 19.13 0.23
CA PHE A 21 2.19 18.14 1.32
C PHE A 21 3.11 18.41 2.52
N VAL A 22 4.00 19.41 2.43
CA VAL A 22 5.06 19.65 3.43
C VAL A 22 4.53 20.31 4.72
N ASP A 23 3.44 21.07 4.66
CA ASP A 23 2.90 21.82 5.80
C ASP A 23 1.82 21.08 6.61
N VAL A 24 1.60 19.79 6.32
CA VAL A 24 0.49 19.06 6.94
C VAL A 24 0.97 18.37 8.23
N PRO A 25 0.38 18.68 9.40
CA PRO A 25 0.78 18.06 10.65
C PRO A 25 0.55 16.55 10.63
N SER A 26 1.53 15.79 11.14
CA SER A 26 1.44 14.34 11.20
C SER A 26 0.29 13.92 12.12
N GLY A 27 -0.62 13.09 11.60
CA GLY A 27 -1.80 12.62 12.34
C GLY A 27 -3.15 13.10 11.80
N VAL A 28 -3.19 13.99 10.81
CA VAL A 28 -4.46 14.30 10.13
C VAL A 28 -4.83 13.20 9.15
N LYS A 29 -6.14 12.90 9.07
CA LYS A 29 -6.68 11.97 8.07
C LYS A 29 -6.71 12.68 6.72
N PHE A 30 -5.91 12.20 5.77
CA PHE A 30 -6.00 12.68 4.40
C PHE A 30 -7.26 12.10 3.74
N PRO A 31 -8.12 12.95 3.15
CA PRO A 31 -9.23 12.44 2.36
C PRO A 31 -8.67 11.74 1.12
N VAL A 32 -8.69 10.41 1.12
CA VAL A 32 -8.39 9.62 -0.08
C VAL A 32 -9.51 9.88 -1.08
N CYS A 33 -9.18 10.52 -2.20
CA CYS A 33 -10.16 10.81 -3.24
C CYS A 33 -10.69 9.48 -3.80
N PRO A 34 -11.99 9.15 -3.64
CA PRO A 34 -12.53 7.85 -4.05
C PRO A 34 -12.49 7.62 -5.58
N LYS A 35 -12.23 8.67 -6.36
CA LYS A 35 -12.17 8.64 -7.83
C LYS A 35 -10.75 8.50 -8.39
N GLN A 36 -9.72 8.47 -7.53
CA GLN A 36 -8.35 8.21 -7.98
C GLN A 36 -8.03 6.72 -7.88
N PRO A 37 -7.38 6.13 -8.90
CA PRO A 37 -6.96 4.74 -8.81
C PRO A 37 -5.90 4.61 -7.72
N VAL A 38 -6.25 3.93 -6.62
CA VAL A 38 -5.26 3.53 -5.62
C VAL A 38 -4.49 2.35 -6.20
N GLN A 39 -3.24 2.59 -6.60
CA GLN A 39 -2.37 1.54 -7.10
C GLN A 39 -1.65 0.87 -5.93
N PHE A 40 -2.07 -0.34 -5.60
CA PHE A 40 -1.34 -1.18 -4.65
C PHE A 40 -0.13 -1.81 -5.36
N CYS A 41 1.06 -1.61 -4.80
CA CYS A 41 2.27 -2.27 -5.27
C CYS A 41 2.39 -3.63 -4.59
N THR A 42 2.14 -4.69 -5.35
CA THR A 42 2.36 -6.08 -4.93
C THR A 42 3.55 -6.67 -5.69
N THR A 43 4.29 -7.61 -5.11
CA THR A 43 5.29 -8.39 -5.84
C THR A 43 4.89 -9.84 -5.97
N LYS A 44 5.62 -10.58 -6.80
CA LYS A 44 5.51 -12.03 -6.83
C LYS A 44 6.04 -12.62 -5.51
N LEU A 45 5.62 -13.84 -5.24
CA LEU A 45 6.15 -14.66 -4.17
C LEU A 45 7.68 -14.82 -4.31
N SER A 46 8.37 -14.69 -3.19
CA SER A 46 9.83 -14.71 -3.08
C SER A 46 10.55 -13.59 -3.83
N GLU A 47 9.85 -12.50 -4.16
CA GLU A 47 10.45 -11.27 -4.66
C GLU A 47 10.37 -10.16 -3.61
N LYS A 48 11.46 -9.41 -3.43
CA LYS A 48 11.51 -8.28 -2.50
C LYS A 48 10.64 -7.13 -3.01
N LEU A 49 9.69 -6.69 -2.19
CA LEU A 49 8.87 -5.50 -2.45
C LEU A 49 9.70 -4.22 -2.52
N TYR A 50 10.69 -4.11 -1.65
CA TYR A 50 11.62 -3.00 -1.61
C TYR A 50 13.04 -3.55 -1.58
N LYS A 51 13.92 -3.02 -2.43
CA LYS A 51 15.35 -3.22 -2.29
C LYS A 51 15.84 -2.13 -1.35
N PRO A 52 16.23 -2.46 -0.10
CA PRO A 52 16.78 -1.46 0.80
C PRO A 52 18.01 -0.84 0.14
N SER A 53 17.97 0.48 -0.06
CA SER A 53 19.19 1.23 -0.32
C SER A 53 20.10 1.07 0.91
N PRO A 54 21.42 0.94 0.73
CA PRO A 54 22.35 1.02 1.85
C PRO A 54 22.32 2.39 2.54
N SER A 55 21.76 3.41 1.91
CA SER A 55 21.57 4.74 2.50
C SER A 55 20.23 4.86 3.23
N PHE A 56 20.26 5.51 4.39
CA PHE A 56 19.05 5.99 5.06
C PHE A 56 18.44 7.14 4.23
N ASP A 57 17.14 7.08 3.98
CA ASP A 57 16.42 8.16 3.32
C ASP A 57 15.96 9.18 4.37
N LEU A 58 16.57 10.37 4.36
CA LEU A 58 16.24 11.45 5.29
C LEU A 58 14.88 12.08 4.97
N GLU A 59 14.35 11.89 3.75
CA GLU A 59 13.03 12.35 3.35
C GLU A 59 11.90 11.45 3.88
N ASP A 60 12.23 10.26 4.42
CA ASP A 60 11.31 9.35 5.09
C ASP A 60 11.57 9.31 6.62
N PRO A 61 11.19 10.37 7.37
CA PRO A 61 11.44 10.46 8.82
C PRO A 61 10.74 9.36 9.63
N TYR A 62 9.80 8.63 9.01
CA TYR A 62 9.04 7.56 9.65
C TYR A 62 9.43 6.17 9.14
N CYS A 63 10.46 6.04 8.30
CA CYS A 63 10.94 4.78 7.75
C CYS A 63 9.83 3.90 7.15
N ARG A 64 8.80 4.52 6.53
CA ARG A 64 7.68 3.79 5.92
C ARG A 64 8.14 2.85 4.80
N LEU A 65 9.22 3.21 4.10
CA LEU A 65 9.83 2.40 3.05
C LEU A 65 10.66 1.24 3.63
N MET A 66 11.28 1.44 4.79
CA MET A 66 12.10 0.43 5.46
C MET A 66 11.29 -0.36 6.48
N ARG A 67 10.76 -1.52 6.06
CA ARG A 67 10.16 -2.46 7.02
C ARG A 67 11.24 -3.15 7.85
N THR A 68 11.15 -3.03 9.17
CA THR A 68 12.03 -3.72 10.14
C THR A 68 11.60 -5.17 10.41
N THR A 69 10.37 -5.53 10.05
CA THR A 69 9.81 -6.87 10.26
C THR A 69 10.17 -7.81 9.11
N TYR A 70 10.69 -8.99 9.45
CA TYR A 70 10.92 -10.04 8.48
C TYR A 70 9.60 -10.56 7.88
N ASN A 71 9.57 -10.72 6.55
CA ASN A 71 8.47 -11.36 5.83
C ASN A 71 9.03 -12.45 4.90
N ASN A 72 8.70 -13.70 5.20
CA ASN A 72 9.14 -14.88 4.46
C ASN A 72 8.58 -14.96 3.04
N LEU A 73 7.43 -14.34 2.75
CA LEU A 73 6.83 -14.34 1.40
C LEU A 73 7.62 -13.50 0.40
N HIS A 74 8.48 -12.59 0.86
CA HIS A 74 9.35 -11.77 0.02
C HIS A 74 10.81 -12.22 0.02
N ASP A 75 11.10 -13.36 0.65
CA ASP A 75 12.46 -13.88 0.76
C ASP A 75 12.87 -14.59 -0.54
N PRO A 76 13.90 -14.09 -1.26
CA PRO A 76 14.40 -14.75 -2.46
C PRO A 76 14.94 -16.16 -2.22
N TYR A 77 15.45 -16.42 -1.02
CA TYR A 77 16.04 -17.72 -0.67
C TYR A 77 14.99 -18.79 -0.39
N LEU A 78 13.74 -18.39 -0.13
CA LEU A 78 12.61 -19.32 0.05
C LEU A 78 11.89 -19.65 -1.27
N LYS A 79 12.42 -19.20 -2.41
CA LYS A 79 11.79 -19.43 -3.71
C LYS A 79 11.59 -20.91 -4.02
N GLU A 80 12.63 -21.72 -3.81
CA GLU A 80 12.58 -23.17 -4.04
C GLU A 80 11.59 -23.86 -3.09
N TYR A 81 11.52 -23.42 -1.85
CA TYR A 81 10.56 -23.92 -0.87
C TYR A 81 9.11 -23.72 -1.37
N TYR A 82 8.79 -22.52 -1.86
CA TYR A 82 7.44 -22.21 -2.34
C TYR A 82 7.12 -22.71 -3.76
N GLN A 83 8.10 -23.20 -4.52
CA GLN A 83 7.82 -23.89 -5.79
C GLN A 83 7.10 -25.23 -5.56
N SER A 84 7.28 -25.83 -4.38
CA SER A 84 6.61 -27.06 -4.00
C SER A 84 5.09 -26.88 -3.87
N LYS A 85 4.32 -27.85 -4.35
CA LYS A 85 2.84 -27.78 -4.42
C LYS A 85 2.19 -27.60 -3.05
N VAL A 86 2.67 -28.30 -2.03
CA VAL A 86 2.07 -28.35 -0.68
C VAL A 86 2.12 -26.98 0.02
N PRO A 87 3.29 -26.37 0.26
CA PRO A 87 3.35 -25.06 0.92
C PRO A 87 2.62 -23.99 0.11
N ARG A 88 2.74 -24.02 -1.23
CA ARG A 88 2.05 -23.07 -2.11
C ARG A 88 0.52 -23.16 -2.01
N GLN A 89 -0.03 -24.38 -1.98
CA GLN A 89 -1.47 -24.56 -1.79
C GLN A 89 -1.93 -24.07 -0.42
N ARG A 90 -1.15 -24.32 0.64
CA ARG A 90 -1.47 -23.87 2.01
C ARG A 90 -1.55 -22.34 2.10
N ILE A 91 -0.54 -21.63 1.60
CA ILE A 91 -0.53 -20.15 1.66
C ILE A 91 -1.61 -19.53 0.76
N ARG A 92 -1.96 -20.19 -0.35
CA ARG A 92 -3.07 -19.76 -1.22
C ARG A 92 -4.43 -19.96 -0.54
N GLN A 93 -4.64 -21.08 0.15
CA GLN A 93 -5.86 -21.32 0.92
C GLN A 93 -6.01 -20.36 2.10
N GLN A 94 -4.90 -19.95 2.72
CA GLN A 94 -4.88 -18.97 3.79
C GLN A 94 -5.04 -17.52 3.29
N GLY A 95 -5.01 -17.27 1.98
CA GLY A 95 -5.20 -15.95 1.39
C GLY A 95 -3.96 -15.06 1.40
N PHE A 96 -2.77 -15.60 1.64
CA PHE A 96 -1.51 -14.83 1.61
C PHE A 96 -1.04 -14.51 0.19
N ILE A 97 -1.43 -15.32 -0.79
CA ILE A 97 -1.13 -15.11 -2.20
C ILE A 97 -2.39 -15.19 -3.07
N THR A 98 -2.39 -14.38 -4.12
CA THR A 98 -3.43 -14.38 -5.16
C THR A 98 -3.30 -15.60 -6.08
N SER A 99 -4.26 -15.78 -7.00
CA SER A 99 -4.19 -16.81 -8.06
C SER A 99 -2.95 -16.68 -8.94
N ASP A 100 -2.42 -15.45 -9.05
CA ASP A 100 -1.31 -15.07 -9.93
C ASP A 100 0.04 -15.10 -9.18
N ASP A 101 0.08 -15.75 -8.01
CA ASP A 101 1.23 -15.82 -7.08
C ASP A 101 1.77 -14.45 -6.63
N LYS A 102 0.93 -13.41 -6.64
CA LYS A 102 1.28 -12.12 -6.03
C LYS A 102 0.95 -12.14 -4.55
N VAL A 103 1.85 -11.59 -3.74
CA VAL A 103 1.68 -11.43 -2.28
C VAL A 103 0.68 -10.29 -2.03
N GLY A 104 -0.31 -10.55 -1.15
CA GLY A 104 -1.41 -9.64 -0.81
C GLY A 104 -1.25 -8.97 0.56
#